data_AF-A0A6A3PGT4-F1
#
_entry.id   AF-A0A6A3PGT4-F1
#
_cell.length_a   1.000
_cell.length_b   1.000
_cell.length_c   1.000
_cell.angle_alpha   90.00
_cell.angle_beta   90.00
_cell.angle_gamma   90.00
#
_symmetry.space_group_name_H-M   'P 1'
#
loop_
_entity.id
_entity.type
_entity.pdbx_description
1 polymer ?
#
loop_
_entity_poly.entity_id
_entity_poly.type
_entity_poly.pdbx_seq_one_letter_code
_entity_poly.pdbx_strand_id
1 'polypeptide(L)'
;MPVQFYQLVIIVMYDNISDVYLPVFYVLTTGKTTDVYEHLLHFVFIATKRKLKPAHVACDFEYAMIKAVKNQFPETRIIGCLFHFKQAIRRKMLKLRISEEEVYLSMREGSFDRLAVIPRSDITGQGKRDVRARLKRNGYHTYTSSNWLAEL
;
A
#
# COMPACT_ATOMS: atom_id res chain seq x y z
N MET A 1 5.47 17.98 9.33
CA MET A 1 6.87 17.52 9.45
C MET A 1 7.71 18.71 9.91
N PRO A 2 8.66 18.56 10.85
CA PRO A 2 9.59 19.65 11.18
C PRO A 2 10.34 20.09 9.92
N VAL A 3 10.67 21.38 9.82
CA VAL A 3 11.12 22.02 8.56
C VAL A 3 12.34 21.33 7.92
N GLN A 4 13.19 20.70 8.72
CA GLN A 4 14.42 20.03 8.26
C GLN A 4 14.21 18.60 7.73
N PHE A 5 13.01 18.03 7.86
CA PHE A 5 12.74 16.64 7.51
C PHE A 5 11.61 16.50 6.51
N TYR A 6 11.82 15.63 5.53
CA TYR A 6 10.89 15.40 4.44
C TYR A 6 9.77 14.44 4.82
N GLN A 7 10.10 13.37 5.57
CA GLN A 7 9.15 12.33 5.94
C GLN A 7 9.45 11.74 7.32
N LEU A 8 8.41 11.33 8.03
CA LEU A 8 8.49 10.45 9.18
C LEU A 8 8.17 9.04 8.72
N VAL A 9 9.12 8.12 8.87
CA VAL A 9 8.95 6.70 8.65
C VAL A 9 8.73 6.05 10.01
N ILE A 10 7.60 5.36 10.16
CA ILE A 10 7.28 4.59 11.37
C ILE A 10 7.42 3.13 11.01
N ILE A 11 8.32 2.41 11.69
CA ILE A 11 8.45 0.97 11.54
C ILE A 11 7.61 0.32 12.63
N VAL A 12 6.65 -0.48 12.18
CA VAL A 12 5.73 -1.21 13.03
C VAL A 12 6.04 -2.69 12.90
N MET A 13 6.18 -3.38 14.03
CA MET A 13 6.39 -4.82 14.08
C MET A 13 5.19 -5.50 14.70
N TYR A 14 4.84 -6.67 14.17
CA TYR A 14 3.84 -7.54 14.77
C TYR A 14 4.49 -8.33 15.91
N ASP A 15 3.94 -8.20 17.12
CA ASP A 15 4.28 -9.03 18.27
C ASP A 15 3.32 -10.21 18.35
N ASN A 16 3.86 -11.41 18.22
CA ASN A 16 3.08 -12.64 18.20
C ASN A 16 2.57 -13.05 19.59
N ILE A 17 3.21 -12.56 20.66
CA ILE A 17 2.79 -12.86 22.04
C ILE A 17 1.52 -12.08 22.36
N SER A 18 1.52 -10.78 22.04
CA SER A 18 0.40 -9.88 22.37
C SER A 18 -0.63 -9.76 21.24
N ASP A 19 -0.39 -10.36 20.07
CA ASP A 19 -1.22 -10.29 18.86
C ASP A 19 -1.53 -8.85 18.41
N VAL A 20 -0.52 -7.97 18.46
CA VAL A 20 -0.66 -6.55 18.11
C VAL A 20 0.50 -6.03 17.27
N TYR A 21 0.21 -4.98 16.51
CA TYR A 21 1.20 -4.21 15.76
C TYR A 21 1.72 -3.05 16.61
N LEU A 22 3.00 -3.08 16.97
CA LEU A 22 3.64 -2.08 17.83
C LEU A 22 4.61 -1.21 17.02
N PRO A 23 4.54 0.12 17.12
CA PRO A 23 5.55 0.99 16.55
C PRO A 23 6.85 0.86 17.36
N VAL A 24 7.93 0.50 16.68
CA VAL A 24 9.21 0.18 17.32
C VAL A 24 10.33 1.15 16.94
N PHE A 25 10.22 1.79 15.78
CA PHE A 25 11.13 2.86 15.38
C PHE A 25 10.35 4.03 14.76
N TYR A 26 10.77 5.23 15.12
CA TYR A 26 10.32 6.48 14.53
C TYR A 26 11.54 7.15 13.92
N VAL A 27 11.58 7.27 12.59
CA VAL A 27 12.76 7.75 11.88
C VAL A 27 12.37 8.95 11.02
N LEU A 28 13.01 10.07 11.28
CA LEU A 28 12.88 11.27 10.44
C LEU A 28 13.88 11.17 9.29
N THR A 29 13.39 11.24 8.06
CA THR A 29 14.23 11.22 6.86
C THR A 29 14.27 12.59 6.20
N THR A 30 15.42 12.95 5.65
CA THR A 30 15.63 14.20 4.89
C THR A 30 15.24 14.07 3.42
N GLY A 31 14.86 12.87 2.98
CA GLY A 31 14.42 12.58 1.62
C GLY A 31 13.72 11.23 1.51
N LYS A 32 13.49 10.81 0.26
CA LYS A 32 12.78 9.58 -0.12
C LYS A 32 13.51 8.78 -1.21
N THR A 33 14.83 8.87 -1.25
CA THR A 33 15.64 8.12 -2.21
C THR A 33 15.90 6.71 -1.68
N THR A 34 16.32 5.79 -2.56
CA THR A 34 16.65 4.42 -2.15
C THR A 34 17.74 4.44 -1.07
N ASP A 35 18.81 5.21 -1.28
CA ASP A 35 19.95 5.30 -0.35
C ASP A 35 19.53 5.78 1.05
N VAL A 36 18.59 6.73 1.14
CA VAL A 36 18.06 7.21 2.42
C VAL A 36 17.35 6.08 3.17
N TYR A 37 16.53 5.29 2.47
CA TYR A 37 15.85 4.16 3.08
C TYR A 37 16.79 2.98 3.39
N GLU A 38 17.80 2.73 2.56
CA GLU A 38 18.81 1.72 2.84
C GLU A 38 19.57 2.04 4.12
N HIS A 39 20.02 3.29 4.29
CA HIS A 39 20.66 3.72 5.54
C HIS A 39 19.72 3.56 6.75
N LEU A 40 18.46 3.98 6.63
CA LEU A 40 17.46 3.82 7.68
C LEU A 40 17.28 2.34 8.08
N LEU A 41 17.08 1.45 7.10
CA LEU A 41 16.87 0.03 7.34
C LEU A 41 18.13 -0.65 7.87
N HIS A 42 19.30 -0.19 7.44
CA HIS A 42 20.58 -0.65 7.97
C HIS A 42 20.73 -0.30 9.44
N PHE A 43 20.42 0.92 9.85
CA PHE A 43 20.46 1.31 11.27
C PHE A 43 19.51 0.46 12.12
N VAL A 44 18.32 0.17 11.61
CA VAL A 44 17.35 -0.73 12.27
C VAL A 44 17.90 -2.14 12.39
N PHE A 45 18.53 -2.66 11.34
CA PHE A 45 19.17 -3.98 11.35
C PHE A 45 20.31 -4.04 12.39
N ILE A 46 21.13 -3.00 12.51
CA ILE A 46 22.18 -2.93 13.53
C ILE A 46 21.59 -2.80 14.94
N ALA A 47 20.58 -1.94 15.14
CA ALA A 47 19.92 -1.73 16.43
C ALA A 47 19.27 -3.02 16.97
N THR A 48 18.76 -3.87 16.07
CA THR A 48 18.21 -5.19 16.40
C THR A 48 19.29 -6.27 16.57
N LYS A 49 20.57 -5.87 16.73
CA LYS A 49 21.73 -6.77 16.84
C LYS A 49 21.81 -7.76 15.68
N ARG A 50 21.39 -7.32 14.48
CA ARG A 50 21.37 -8.12 13.24
C ARG A 50 20.45 -9.34 13.30
N LYS A 51 19.49 -9.35 14.23
CA LYS A 51 18.53 -10.46 14.41
C LYS A 51 17.23 -10.27 13.65
N LEU A 52 16.96 -9.07 13.13
CA LEU A 52 15.74 -8.82 12.36
C LEU A 52 15.79 -9.58 11.02
N LYS A 53 14.89 -10.57 10.88
CA LYS A 53 14.71 -11.38 9.67
C LYS A 53 13.21 -11.45 9.35
N PRO A 54 12.64 -10.41 8.72
CA PRO A 54 11.23 -10.41 8.45
C PRO A 54 10.90 -11.42 7.36
N ALA A 55 9.87 -12.25 7.59
CA ALA A 55 9.28 -13.06 6.52
C ALA A 55 8.49 -12.17 5.55
N HIS A 56 7.84 -11.14 6.08
CA HIS A 56 7.00 -10.21 5.33
C HIS A 56 7.29 -8.77 5.75
N VAL A 57 7.29 -7.86 4.77
CA VAL A 57 7.30 -6.41 5.03
C VAL A 57 6.14 -5.81 4.26
N ALA A 58 5.24 -5.16 4.98
CA ALA A 58 4.18 -4.35 4.40
C ALA A 58 4.65 -2.88 4.34
N CYS A 59 4.80 -2.33 3.14
CA CYS A 59 5.19 -0.93 2.95
C CYS A 59 4.28 -0.24 1.93
N ASP A 60 4.45 1.07 1.79
CA ASP A 60 3.83 1.80 0.69
C ASP A 60 4.35 1.32 -0.67
N PHE A 61 3.68 1.73 -1.74
CA PHE A 61 4.04 1.34 -3.10
C PHE A 61 5.18 2.21 -3.68
N GLU A 62 6.01 2.81 -2.81
CA GLU A 62 7.10 3.65 -3.24
C GLU A 62 8.29 2.80 -3.70
N TYR A 63 8.70 2.99 -4.96
CA TYR A 63 9.76 2.17 -5.56
C TYR A 63 11.07 2.21 -4.78
N ALA A 64 11.46 3.39 -4.26
CA ALA A 64 12.66 3.57 -3.48
C ALA A 64 12.64 2.74 -2.18
N MET A 65 11.53 2.77 -1.44
CA MET A 65 11.34 1.97 -0.23
C MET A 65 11.36 0.47 -0.54
N ILE A 66 10.63 0.03 -1.58
CA ILE A 66 10.58 -1.37 -2.01
C ILE A 66 11.98 -1.88 -2.35
N LYS A 67 12.74 -1.10 -3.12
CA LYS A 67 14.11 -1.43 -3.50
C LYS A 67 15.03 -1.53 -2.28
N ALA A 68 14.97 -0.56 -1.36
CA ALA A 68 15.77 -0.57 -0.14
C ALA A 68 15.46 -1.77 0.76
N VAL A 69 14.17 -2.11 0.93
CA VAL A 69 13.75 -3.31 1.67
C VAL A 69 14.31 -4.58 1.03
N LYS A 70 14.25 -4.71 -0.30
CA LYS A 70 14.82 -5.88 -0.99
C LYS A 70 16.33 -5.97 -0.87
N ASN A 71 17.03 -4.84 -0.92
CA ASN A 71 18.48 -4.83 -0.78
C ASN A 71 18.92 -5.21 0.64
N GLN A 72 18.23 -4.70 1.67
CA GLN A 72 18.56 -5.00 3.07
C GLN A 72 18.06 -6.37 3.55
N PHE A 73 16.93 -6.84 3.03
CA PHE A 73 16.30 -8.13 3.37
C PHE A 73 15.87 -8.90 2.10
N PRO A 74 16.80 -9.54 1.37
CA PRO A 74 16.51 -10.17 0.08
C PRO A 74 15.38 -11.22 0.12
N GLU A 75 15.34 -12.01 1.20
CA GLU A 75 14.40 -13.10 1.42
C GLU A 75 13.01 -12.64 1.88
N THR A 76 12.84 -11.38 2.27
CA THR A 76 11.54 -10.84 2.69
C THR A 76 10.57 -10.86 1.52
N ARG A 77 9.34 -11.32 1.75
CA ARG A 77 8.23 -11.07 0.83
C ARG A 77 7.63 -9.68 1.09
N ILE A 78 7.67 -8.82 0.08
CA ILE A 78 7.04 -7.51 0.16
C ILE A 78 5.54 -7.65 -0.11
N ILE A 79 4.72 -7.04 0.75
CA ILE A 79 3.27 -6.98 0.64
C ILE A 79 2.87 -5.50 0.53
N GLY A 80 1.87 -5.20 -0.30
CA GLY A 80 1.32 -3.84 -0.38
C GLY A 80 0.59 -3.46 0.90
N CYS A 81 0.81 -2.24 1.40
CA CYS A 81 0.10 -1.73 2.57
C CYS A 81 -1.38 -1.42 2.23
N LEU A 82 -2.30 -2.18 2.83
CA LEU A 82 -3.74 -2.00 2.65
C LEU A 82 -4.22 -0.59 3.04
N PHE A 83 -3.65 -0.02 4.10
CA PHE A 83 -3.97 1.34 4.54
C PHE A 83 -3.65 2.38 3.45
N HIS A 84 -2.45 2.33 2.89
CA HIS A 84 -2.06 3.21 1.78
C HIS A 84 -2.89 2.98 0.53
N PHE A 85 -3.25 1.73 0.24
CA PHE A 85 -4.14 1.38 -0.86
C PHE A 85 -5.55 1.99 -0.69
N LYS A 86 -6.19 1.81 0.48
CA LYS A 86 -7.50 2.41 0.79
C LYS A 86 -7.44 3.94 0.72
N GLN A 87 -6.38 4.56 1.25
CA GLN A 87 -6.17 6.00 1.09
C GLN A 87 -6.06 6.45 -0.37
N ALA A 88 -5.31 5.71 -1.21
CA ALA A 88 -5.18 6.02 -2.63
C ALA A 88 -6.52 5.91 -3.36
N ILE A 89 -7.31 4.87 -3.08
CA ILE A 89 -8.66 4.72 -3.62
C ILE A 89 -9.54 5.89 -3.19
N ARG A 90 -9.58 6.21 -1.88
CA ARG A 90 -10.36 7.34 -1.35
C ARG A 90 -10.04 8.63 -2.07
N ARG A 91 -8.75 8.99 -2.21
CA ARG A 91 -8.33 10.19 -2.95
C ARG A 91 -8.82 10.18 -4.40
N LYS A 92 -8.74 9.03 -5.07
CA LYS A 92 -9.21 8.90 -6.45
C LYS A 92 -10.73 9.04 -6.55
N MET A 93 -11.50 8.43 -5.65
CA MET A 93 -12.96 8.54 -5.61
C MET A 93 -13.40 9.99 -5.43
N LEU A 94 -12.76 10.73 -4.52
CA LEU A 94 -13.01 12.16 -4.32
C LEU A 94 -12.66 13.00 -5.57
N LYS A 95 -11.52 12.72 -6.23
CA LYS A 95 -11.16 13.38 -7.51
C LYS A 95 -12.21 13.10 -8.60
N LEU A 96 -12.87 11.95 -8.55
CA LEU A 96 -13.96 11.56 -9.48
C LEU A 96 -15.33 12.09 -9.06
N ARG A 97 -15.44 12.88 -7.98
CA ARG A 97 -16.69 13.44 -7.45
C ARG A 97 -17.74 12.38 -7.07
N ILE A 98 -17.29 11.20 -6.65
CA ILE A 98 -18.15 10.22 -5.98
C ILE A 98 -18.61 10.81 -4.65
N SER A 99 -19.86 10.58 -4.25
CA SER A 99 -20.42 11.17 -3.03
C SER A 99 -19.64 10.74 -1.79
N GLU A 100 -19.62 11.60 -0.77
CA GLU A 100 -18.94 11.26 0.49
C GLU A 100 -19.55 10.05 1.18
N GLU A 101 -20.87 9.83 1.02
CA GLU A 101 -21.57 8.66 1.52
C GLU A 101 -21.07 7.37 0.85
N GLU A 102 -20.99 7.34 -0.49
CA GLU A 102 -20.45 6.19 -1.22
C GLU A 102 -18.98 5.94 -0.90
N VAL A 103 -18.19 7.00 -0.74
CA VAL A 103 -16.79 6.90 -0.29
C VAL A 103 -16.72 6.29 1.10
N TYR A 104 -17.54 6.76 2.04
CA TYR A 104 -17.59 6.23 3.40
C TYR A 104 -17.93 4.74 3.39
N LEU A 105 -19.02 4.35 2.71
CA LEU A 105 -19.42 2.95 2.58
C LEU A 105 -18.31 2.09 1.97
N SER A 106 -17.63 2.60 0.96
CA SER A 106 -16.54 1.88 0.30
C SER A 106 -15.30 1.72 1.18
N MET A 107 -15.06 2.63 2.13
CA MET A 107 -13.93 2.57 3.06
C MET A 107 -14.20 1.74 4.32
N ARG A 108 -15.43 1.29 4.56
CA ARG A 108 -15.77 0.39 5.67
C ARG A 108 -15.01 -0.94 5.58
N GLU A 109 -14.91 -1.63 6.70
CA GLU A 109 -14.46 -3.01 6.75
C GLU A 109 -15.42 -3.92 5.96
N GLY A 110 -14.88 -4.96 5.33
CA GLY A 110 -15.63 -5.87 4.47
C GLY A 110 -15.90 -5.35 3.06
N SER A 111 -15.35 -4.20 2.68
CA SER A 111 -15.49 -3.62 1.33
C SER A 111 -14.21 -3.81 0.53
N PHE A 112 -13.42 -2.75 0.26
CA PHE A 112 -12.19 -2.87 -0.52
C PHE A 112 -11.12 -3.78 0.10
N ASP A 113 -11.15 -3.98 1.41
CA ASP A 113 -10.28 -4.93 2.12
C ASP A 113 -10.53 -6.39 1.69
N ARG A 114 -11.75 -6.74 1.26
CA ARG A 114 -12.01 -8.08 0.70
C ARG A 114 -11.21 -8.33 -0.57
N LEU A 115 -10.91 -7.29 -1.36
CA LEU A 115 -10.09 -7.45 -2.56
C LEU A 115 -8.67 -7.94 -2.25
N ALA A 116 -8.17 -7.68 -1.04
CA ALA A 116 -6.83 -8.09 -0.62
C ALA A 116 -6.74 -9.56 -0.21
N VAL A 117 -7.88 -10.22 0.08
CA VAL A 117 -7.94 -11.63 0.50
C VAL A 117 -8.41 -12.57 -0.61
N ILE A 118 -8.78 -12.05 -1.78
CA ILE A 118 -9.12 -12.88 -2.94
C ILE A 118 -7.86 -13.61 -3.43
N PRO A 119 -7.86 -14.96 -3.46
CA PRO A 119 -6.75 -15.72 -4.00
C PRO A 119 -6.41 -15.31 -5.43
N ARG A 120 -5.12 -15.26 -5.76
CA ARG A 120 -4.67 -14.83 -7.10
C ARG A 120 -5.20 -15.72 -8.22
N SER A 121 -5.45 -17.00 -7.93
CA SER A 121 -6.10 -17.97 -8.82
C SER A 121 -7.52 -17.56 -9.20
N ASP A 122 -8.22 -16.90 -8.28
CA ASP A 122 -9.64 -16.56 -8.40
C ASP A 122 -9.81 -15.21 -9.10
N ILE A 123 -8.71 -14.46 -9.24
CA ILE A 123 -8.62 -13.30 -10.12
C ILE A 123 -8.48 -13.83 -11.56
N THR A 124 -9.61 -14.26 -12.14
CA THR A 124 -9.68 -14.71 -13.54
C THR A 124 -9.15 -13.61 -14.47
N GLY A 125 -8.40 -14.02 -15.49
CA GLY A 125 -7.55 -13.14 -16.29
C GLY A 125 -8.21 -11.82 -16.75
N GLN A 126 -7.40 -10.75 -16.76
CA GLN A 126 -7.72 -9.42 -17.27
C GLN A 126 -8.79 -8.65 -16.48
N GLY A 127 -8.47 -8.30 -15.23
CA GLY A 127 -9.30 -7.49 -14.33
C GLY A 127 -10.15 -6.41 -15.01
N LYS A 128 -9.56 -5.47 -15.78
CA LYS A 128 -10.33 -4.39 -16.43
C LYS A 128 -11.20 -4.86 -17.61
N ARG A 129 -10.77 -5.89 -18.36
CA ARG A 129 -11.46 -6.36 -19.57
C ARG A 129 -12.63 -7.27 -19.20
N ASP A 130 -12.45 -8.14 -18.21
CA ASP A 130 -13.46 -9.03 -17.66
C ASP A 130 -14.55 -8.26 -16.90
N VAL A 131 -14.17 -7.29 -16.07
CA VAL A 131 -15.15 -6.42 -15.38
C VAL A 131 -15.97 -5.63 -16.41
N ARG A 132 -15.35 -5.08 -17.46
CA ARG A 132 -16.06 -4.42 -18.56
C ARG A 132 -17.01 -5.37 -19.30
N ALA A 133 -16.59 -6.60 -19.57
CA ALA A 133 -17.41 -7.60 -20.27
C ALA A 133 -18.61 -8.08 -19.41
N ARG A 134 -18.46 -8.13 -18.09
CA ARG A 134 -19.57 -8.46 -17.16
C ARG A 134 -20.56 -7.31 -17.02
N LEU A 135 -20.09 -6.07 -16.92
CA LEU A 135 -20.97 -4.89 -16.88
C LEU A 135 -21.81 -4.75 -18.15
N LYS A 136 -21.21 -4.99 -19.32
CA LYS A 136 -21.92 -5.01 -20.60
C LYS A 136 -22.98 -6.12 -20.70
N ARG A 137 -22.73 -7.28 -20.06
CA ARG A 137 -23.68 -8.41 -20.04
C ARG A 137 -24.88 -8.18 -19.11
N ASN A 138 -24.68 -7.46 -18.00
CA ASN A 138 -25.71 -7.28 -16.97
C ASN A 138 -26.51 -5.96 -17.11
N GLY A 139 -26.45 -5.28 -18.26
CA GLY A 139 -27.31 -4.13 -18.56
C GLY A 139 -27.01 -2.84 -17.79
N TYR A 140 -25.89 -2.75 -17.05
CA TYR A 140 -25.48 -1.50 -16.41
C TYR A 140 -24.89 -0.53 -17.44
N HIS A 141 -25.41 0.70 -17.45
CA HIS A 141 -25.08 1.72 -18.44
C HIS A 141 -23.57 1.95 -18.63
N THR A 142 -23.22 2.23 -19.89
CA THR A 142 -21.89 2.48 -20.42
C THR A 142 -21.13 3.53 -19.61
N TYR A 143 -19.99 3.13 -19.04
CA TYR A 143 -19.03 4.06 -18.45
C TYR A 143 -18.48 4.97 -19.54
N THR A 144 -18.67 6.30 -19.41
CA THR A 144 -18.11 7.26 -20.36
C THR A 144 -16.59 7.29 -20.19
N SER A 145 -15.88 6.95 -21.27
CA SER A 145 -14.41 6.96 -21.32
C SER A 145 -13.81 8.37 -21.31
N SER A 146 -14.63 9.42 -21.35
CA SER A 146 -14.21 10.82 -21.44
C SER A 146 -13.38 11.29 -20.24
N ASN A 147 -13.50 10.68 -19.06
CA ASN A 147 -12.78 11.09 -17.85
C ASN A 147 -11.49 10.30 -17.56
N TRP A 148 -11.09 9.38 -18.46
CA TRP A 148 -9.99 8.44 -18.20
C TRP A 148 -8.82 8.52 -19.18
N LEU A 149 -8.90 9.42 -20.17
CA LEU A 149 -7.85 9.66 -21.17
C LEU A 149 -7.16 11.02 -21.02
N ALA A 150 -7.56 11.84 -20.04
CA ALA A 150 -6.79 13.01 -19.65
C ALA A 150 -5.77 12.58 -18.59
N GLU A 151 -4.48 12.74 -18.88
CA GLU A 151 -3.31 12.35 -18.05
C GLU A 151 -2.82 10.90 -18.25
N LEU A 152 -2.42 10.59 -19.49
CA LEU A 152 -1.19 9.83 -19.79
C LEU A 152 -0.36 10.64 -20.80
#